data_AF-A0A2U2B929-F1
#
_entry.id   AF-A0A2U2B929-F1
#
_cell.length_a   1.000
_cell.length_b   1.000
_cell.length_c   1.000
_cell.angle_alpha   90.00
_cell.angle_beta   90.00
_cell.angle_gamma   90.00
#
_symmetry.space_group_name_H-M   'P 1'
#
loop_
_entity.id
_entity.type
_entity.pdbx_description
1 polymer ?
#
loop_
_entity_poly.entity_id
_entity_poly.type
_entity_poly.pdbx_seq_one_letter_code
_entity_poly.pdbx_strand_id
1 'polypeptide(L)'
;MPEPHEVLTPFVAKAKKHFNAFSNAFEVNHKNPYTPLKAQKDSERDEAFVAFRNFVEACSHRRNPEVAQAAVKIMGIINRYGWTLWRSGYKTETAKIDNLVADLEANHIEELSVMGARDWLDELEAANADFKEVAMKSILQAEDDPTLTETRVPLESALRSLLSITELLNESEQTAEMKELIESLNEAITPAMATARAAQTRQQNQASNNINPN
;
A
#
# COMPACT_ATOMS: atom_id res chain seq x y z
N MET A 1 34.49 -33.72 -19.11
CA MET A 1 33.66 -32.51 -19.32
C MET A 1 32.82 -32.37 -18.06
N PRO A 2 32.53 -31.15 -17.56
CA PRO A 2 31.53 -31.00 -16.50
C PRO A 2 30.19 -31.59 -16.97
N GLU A 3 29.48 -32.27 -16.09
CA GLU A 3 28.19 -32.90 -16.39
C GLU A 3 27.13 -31.82 -16.69
N PRO A 4 26.13 -32.06 -17.55
CA PRO A 4 25.09 -31.08 -17.91
C PRO A 4 24.46 -30.35 -16.72
N HIS A 5 24.21 -31.08 -15.64
CA HIS A 5 23.63 -30.52 -14.42
C HIS A 5 24.54 -29.47 -13.76
N GLU A 6 25.87 -29.66 -13.78
CA GLU A 6 26.83 -28.69 -13.23
C GLU A 6 26.79 -27.38 -14.01
N VAL A 7 26.63 -27.44 -15.34
CA VAL A 7 26.54 -26.27 -16.21
C VAL A 7 25.20 -25.54 -16.03
N LEU A 8 24.09 -26.27 -15.86
CA LEU A 8 22.75 -25.69 -15.68
C LEU A 8 22.53 -25.03 -14.30
N THR A 9 23.16 -25.57 -13.26
CA THR A 9 23.00 -25.12 -11.86
C THR A 9 23.07 -23.59 -11.67
N PRO A 10 24.11 -22.87 -12.16
CA PRO A 10 24.18 -21.42 -12.00
C PRO A 10 23.06 -20.65 -12.72
N PHE A 11 22.58 -21.15 -13.87
CA PHE A 11 21.48 -20.52 -14.61
C PHE A 11 20.14 -20.71 -13.89
N VAL A 12 19.90 -21.91 -13.36
CA VAL A 12 18.72 -22.20 -12.52
C VAL A 12 18.74 -21.35 -11.25
N ALA A 13 19.90 -21.23 -10.58
CA ALA A 13 20.03 -20.39 -9.39
C ALA A 13 19.75 -18.91 -9.69
N LYS A 14 20.25 -18.40 -10.83
CA LYS A 14 19.99 -17.03 -11.28
C LYS A 14 18.51 -16.81 -11.60
N ALA A 15 17.87 -17.73 -12.32
CA ALA A 15 16.44 -17.66 -12.63
C ALA A 15 15.58 -17.68 -11.36
N LYS A 16 15.89 -18.58 -10.41
CA LYS A 16 15.21 -18.64 -9.09
C LYS A 16 15.35 -17.34 -8.30
N LYS A 17 16.55 -16.74 -8.26
CA LYS A 17 16.79 -15.46 -7.59
C LYS A 17 15.87 -14.35 -8.16
N HIS A 18 15.83 -14.21 -9.48
CA HIS A 18 15.01 -13.17 -10.11
C HIS A 18 13.51 -13.49 -10.05
N PHE A 19 13.11 -14.76 -10.06
CA PHE A 19 11.72 -15.17 -9.85
C PHE A 19 11.24 -14.77 -8.45
N ASN A 20 12.05 -15.02 -7.42
CA ASN A 20 11.71 -14.63 -6.05
C ASN A 20 11.58 -13.10 -5.92
N ALA A 21 12.46 -12.33 -6.57
CA ALA A 21 12.37 -10.87 -6.59
C ALA A 21 11.06 -10.38 -7.26
N PHE A 22 10.71 -10.95 -8.41
CA PHE A 22 9.46 -10.65 -9.12
C PHE A 22 8.22 -11.05 -8.30
N SER A 23 8.24 -12.24 -7.70
CA SER A 23 7.13 -12.72 -6.85
C SER A 23 6.94 -11.83 -5.63
N ASN A 24 8.02 -11.37 -5.01
CA ASN A 24 7.94 -10.45 -3.87
C ASN A 24 7.36 -9.10 -4.29
N ALA A 25 7.85 -8.52 -5.38
CA ALA A 25 7.29 -7.28 -5.93
C ALA A 25 5.80 -7.42 -6.29
N PHE A 26 5.40 -8.58 -6.82
CA PHE A 26 4.00 -8.90 -7.11
C PHE A 26 3.15 -8.96 -5.83
N GLU A 27 3.60 -9.68 -4.80
CA GLU A 27 2.88 -9.77 -3.51
C GLU A 27 2.78 -8.42 -2.80
N VAL A 28 3.86 -7.63 -2.77
CA VAL A 28 3.87 -6.27 -2.20
C VAL A 28 2.88 -5.36 -2.92
N ASN A 29 2.88 -5.39 -4.26
CA ASN A 29 1.93 -4.60 -5.05
C ASN A 29 0.48 -5.05 -4.80
N HIS A 30 0.27 -6.35 -4.57
CA HIS A 30 -1.05 -6.94 -4.34
C HIS A 30 -1.57 -6.77 -2.90
N LYS A 31 -0.67 -6.72 -1.90
CA LYS A 31 -0.97 -6.58 -0.47
C LYS A 31 -0.09 -5.49 0.11
N ASN A 32 -0.38 -4.23 -0.19
CA ASN A 32 0.31 -3.13 0.50
C ASN A 32 0.01 -3.24 2.01
N PRO A 33 0.99 -3.62 2.86
CA PRO A 33 0.76 -3.88 4.28
C PRO A 33 0.35 -2.60 5.03
N TYR A 34 0.60 -1.44 4.45
CA TYR A 34 0.16 -0.16 4.99
C TYR A 34 -1.32 0.13 4.73
N THR A 35 -1.99 -0.52 3.78
CA THR A 35 -3.44 -0.29 3.58
C THR A 35 -4.26 -0.61 4.84
N PRO A 36 -4.17 -1.82 5.44
CA PRO A 36 -4.90 -2.13 6.67
C PRO A 36 -4.38 -1.32 7.86
N LEU A 37 -3.06 -1.08 7.95
CA LEU A 37 -2.49 -0.29 9.06
C LEU A 37 -2.93 1.18 9.01
N LYS A 38 -3.00 1.77 7.82
CA LYS A 38 -3.55 3.13 7.62
C LYS A 38 -5.01 3.17 8.01
N ALA A 39 -5.82 2.22 7.57
CA ALA A 39 -7.24 2.16 7.94
C ALA A 39 -7.44 2.00 9.46
N GLN A 40 -6.58 1.23 10.13
CA GLN A 40 -6.61 1.12 11.59
C GLN A 40 -6.27 2.46 12.26
N LYS A 41 -5.15 3.10 11.88
CA LYS A 41 -4.74 4.39 12.46
C LYS A 41 -5.71 5.53 12.17
N ASP A 42 -6.34 5.47 11.00
CA ASP A 42 -7.44 6.35 10.61
C ASP A 42 -8.64 6.18 11.55
N SER A 43 -9.06 4.94 11.81
CA SER A 43 -10.14 4.65 12.76
C SER A 43 -9.81 5.08 14.19
N GLU A 44 -8.57 4.90 14.65
CA GLU A 44 -8.12 5.36 15.97
C GLU A 44 -8.21 6.90 16.07
N ARG A 45 -7.80 7.62 15.02
CA ARG A 45 -7.92 9.08 14.93
C ARG A 45 -9.37 9.55 14.89
N ASP A 46 -10.21 8.89 14.11
CA ASP A 46 -11.64 9.21 14.00
C ASP A 46 -12.32 9.09 15.38
N GLU A 47 -12.05 8.00 16.11
CA GLU A 47 -12.56 7.78 17.45
C GLU A 47 -12.04 8.83 18.43
N ALA A 48 -10.74 9.18 18.40
CA ALA A 48 -10.18 10.23 19.25
C ALA A 48 -10.85 11.60 19.00
N PHE A 49 -11.11 11.95 17.74
CA PHE A 49 -11.81 13.18 17.40
C PHE A 49 -13.27 13.16 17.88
N VAL A 50 -13.98 12.06 17.65
CA VAL A 50 -15.36 11.88 18.11
C VAL A 50 -15.44 11.94 19.63
N ALA A 51 -14.49 11.33 20.33
CA ALA A 51 -14.39 11.34 21.78
C ALA A 51 -14.17 12.76 22.33
N PHE A 52 -13.18 13.49 21.79
CA PHE A 52 -12.94 14.89 22.14
C PHE A 52 -14.18 15.76 21.90
N ARG A 53 -14.81 15.64 20.72
CA ARG A 53 -16.04 16.38 20.38
C ARG A 53 -17.18 16.08 21.35
N ASN A 54 -17.43 14.80 21.63
CA ASN A 54 -18.51 14.37 22.54
C ASN A 54 -18.25 14.83 23.97
N PHE A 55 -16.99 14.83 24.42
CA PHE A 55 -16.61 15.35 25.73
C PHE A 55 -16.92 16.85 25.84
N VAL A 56 -16.53 17.64 24.83
CA VAL A 56 -16.83 19.08 24.79
C VAL A 56 -18.34 19.31 24.75
N GLU A 57 -19.09 18.55 23.93
CA GLU A 57 -20.55 18.62 23.86
C GLU A 57 -21.20 18.32 25.22
N ALA A 58 -20.75 17.26 25.91
CA ALA A 58 -21.22 16.95 27.26
C ALA A 58 -20.90 18.06 28.27
N CYS A 59 -19.73 18.69 28.16
CA CYS A 59 -19.34 19.81 29.03
C CYS A 59 -20.25 21.03 28.86
N SER A 60 -20.81 21.26 27.66
CA SER A 60 -21.75 22.37 27.40
C SER A 60 -23.05 22.27 28.20
N HIS A 61 -23.41 21.07 28.66
CA HIS A 61 -24.62 20.82 29.44
C HIS A 61 -24.39 20.78 30.96
N ARG A 62 -23.16 21.06 31.41
CA ARG A 62 -22.82 21.04 32.84
C ARG A 62 -23.54 22.16 33.59
N ARG A 63 -23.93 21.88 34.83
CA ARG A 63 -24.49 22.88 35.75
C ARG A 63 -23.49 23.96 36.16
N ASN A 64 -22.19 23.68 36.08
CA ASN A 64 -21.16 24.68 36.33
C ASN A 64 -21.12 25.65 35.13
N PRO A 65 -21.48 26.93 35.31
CA PRO A 65 -21.58 27.90 34.21
C PRO A 65 -20.23 28.19 33.57
N GLU A 66 -19.11 28.12 34.31
CA GLU A 66 -17.77 28.37 33.76
C GLU A 66 -17.39 27.27 32.77
N VAL A 67 -17.59 26.00 33.16
CA VAL A 67 -17.35 24.82 32.31
C VAL A 67 -18.26 24.83 31.09
N ALA A 68 -19.55 25.14 31.27
CA ALA A 68 -20.50 25.18 30.16
C ALA A 68 -20.17 26.27 29.14
N GLN A 69 -19.79 27.47 29.59
CA GLN A 69 -19.42 28.57 28.69
C GLN A 69 -18.11 28.29 27.95
N ALA A 70 -17.10 27.73 28.63
CA ALA A 70 -15.87 27.28 27.99
C ALA A 70 -16.16 26.24 26.90
N ALA A 71 -17.02 25.27 27.18
CA ALA A 71 -17.41 24.24 26.22
C ALA A 71 -18.11 24.81 24.99
N VAL A 72 -19.07 25.73 25.16
CA VAL A 72 -19.75 26.37 24.03
C VAL A 72 -18.78 27.11 23.11
N LYS A 73 -17.75 27.77 23.68
CA LYS A 73 -16.69 28.40 22.88
C LYS A 73 -15.91 27.37 22.07
N ILE A 74 -15.43 26.29 22.71
CA ILE A 74 -14.68 25.23 22.04
C ILE A 74 -15.52 24.52 20.98
N MET A 75 -16.80 24.25 21.24
CA MET A 75 -17.72 23.72 20.22
C MET A 75 -17.80 24.63 19.00
N GLY A 76 -17.81 25.95 19.19
CA GLY A 76 -17.81 26.91 18.08
C GLY A 76 -16.56 26.79 17.21
N ILE A 77 -15.40 26.52 17.81
CA ILE A 77 -14.14 26.32 17.10
C ILE A 77 -14.16 24.99 16.35
N ILE A 78 -14.57 23.90 17.00
CA ILE A 78 -14.71 22.58 16.35
C ILE A 78 -15.65 22.69 15.13
N ASN A 79 -16.77 23.40 15.25
CA ASN A 79 -17.70 23.63 14.14
C ASN A 79 -17.07 24.38 12.96
N ARG A 80 -16.18 25.35 13.23
CA ARG A 80 -15.47 26.11 12.20
C ARG A 80 -14.55 25.22 11.35
N TYR A 81 -13.83 24.28 11.99
CA TYR A 81 -12.96 23.34 11.30
C TYR A 81 -13.76 22.21 10.61
N GLY A 82 -14.87 21.79 11.24
CA GLY A 82 -15.88 20.92 10.66
C GLY A 82 -16.37 19.90 11.67
N TRP A 83 -17.68 19.91 11.93
CA TRP A 83 -18.31 19.01 12.90
C TRP A 83 -18.13 17.54 12.57
N THR A 84 -18.11 17.18 11.29
CA THR A 84 -17.92 15.81 10.78
C THR A 84 -16.57 15.64 10.10
N LEU A 85 -15.53 16.26 10.66
CA LEU A 85 -14.16 16.22 10.14
C LEU A 85 -13.70 14.80 9.82
N TRP A 86 -13.96 13.83 10.71
CA TRP A 86 -13.60 12.41 10.58
C TRP A 86 -14.15 11.69 9.33
N ARG A 87 -15.05 12.36 8.57
CA ARG A 87 -15.57 11.84 7.29
C ARG A 87 -14.85 12.43 6.08
N SER A 88 -13.86 13.29 6.30
CA SER A 88 -13.12 13.96 5.23
C SER A 88 -12.08 13.02 4.64
N GLY A 89 -11.55 13.35 3.45
CA GLY A 89 -10.39 12.62 2.94
C GLY A 89 -9.15 12.87 3.82
N TYR A 90 -8.27 11.87 3.92
CA TYR A 90 -7.11 11.85 4.82
C TYR A 90 -6.28 13.14 4.86
N LYS A 91 -5.95 13.69 3.69
CA LYS A 91 -5.15 14.93 3.62
C LYS A 91 -5.87 16.12 4.25
N THR A 92 -7.18 16.24 3.98
CA THR A 92 -8.02 17.33 4.49
C THR A 92 -8.22 17.18 5.98
N GLU A 93 -8.47 15.96 6.45
CA GLU A 93 -8.63 15.68 7.88
C GLU A 93 -7.36 15.98 8.66
N THR A 94 -6.21 15.42 8.26
CA THR A 94 -4.93 15.66 8.92
C THR A 94 -4.62 17.15 9.04
N ALA A 95 -4.76 17.90 7.93
CA ALA A 95 -4.49 19.34 7.94
C ALA A 95 -5.46 20.11 8.84
N LYS A 96 -6.73 19.71 8.90
CA LYS A 96 -7.72 20.38 9.75
C LYS A 96 -7.55 20.02 11.23
N ILE A 97 -7.16 18.80 11.57
CA ILE A 97 -6.83 18.43 12.96
C ILE A 97 -5.59 19.21 13.41
N ASP A 98 -4.53 19.27 12.60
CA ASP A 98 -3.31 20.03 12.94
C ASP A 98 -3.65 21.51 13.21
N ASN A 99 -4.48 22.12 12.36
CA ASN A 99 -4.90 23.50 12.56
C ASN A 99 -5.84 23.67 13.77
N LEU A 100 -6.75 22.72 14.02
CA LEU A 100 -7.63 22.75 15.19
C LEU A 100 -6.81 22.69 16.49
N VAL A 101 -5.88 21.73 16.59
CA VAL A 101 -5.00 21.58 17.75
C VAL A 101 -4.19 22.86 17.96
N ALA A 102 -3.53 23.36 16.92
CA ALA A 102 -2.73 24.58 17.00
C ALA A 102 -3.55 25.81 17.42
N ASP A 103 -4.77 25.99 16.91
CA ASP A 103 -5.65 27.10 17.28
C ASP A 103 -6.10 27.01 18.75
N LEU A 104 -6.43 25.80 19.20
CA LEU A 104 -6.82 25.55 20.58
C LEU A 104 -5.66 25.77 21.56
N GLU A 105 -4.45 25.35 21.21
CA GLU A 105 -3.25 25.58 22.02
C GLU A 105 -2.79 27.03 22.01
N ALA A 106 -2.94 27.74 20.90
CA ALA A 106 -2.52 29.14 20.83
C ALA A 106 -3.49 30.07 21.58
N ASN A 107 -4.80 29.82 21.46
CA ASN A 107 -5.82 30.81 21.80
C ASN A 107 -6.79 30.37 22.90
N HIS A 108 -6.82 29.09 23.28
CA HIS A 108 -7.90 28.53 24.12
C HIS A 108 -7.45 27.57 25.23
N ILE A 109 -6.20 27.68 25.68
CA ILE A 109 -5.67 26.86 26.79
C ILE A 109 -6.50 27.03 28.07
N GLU A 110 -6.94 28.26 28.38
CA GLU A 110 -7.72 28.53 29.58
C GLU A 110 -9.07 27.77 29.55
N GLU A 111 -9.80 27.85 28.43
CA GLU A 111 -11.04 27.10 28.27
C GLU A 111 -10.84 25.59 28.36
N LEU A 112 -9.77 25.05 27.75
CA LEU A 112 -9.43 23.63 27.85
C LEU A 112 -9.13 23.21 29.29
N SER A 113 -8.40 24.03 30.04
CA SER A 113 -8.05 23.76 31.44
C SER A 113 -9.29 23.79 32.34
N VAL A 114 -10.20 24.76 32.15
CA VAL A 114 -11.44 24.87 32.93
C VAL A 114 -12.32 23.63 32.76
N MET A 115 -12.35 23.05 31.56
CA MET A 115 -13.14 21.86 31.28
C MET A 115 -12.43 20.54 31.64
N GLY A 116 -11.11 20.56 31.83
CA GLY A 116 -10.32 19.33 31.95
C GLY A 116 -10.22 18.57 30.63
N ALA A 117 -10.09 19.29 29.50
CA ALA A 117 -10.09 18.71 28.16
C ALA A 117 -8.70 18.31 27.64
N ARG A 118 -7.62 18.57 28.40
CA ARG A 118 -6.25 18.44 27.91
C ARG A 118 -5.92 17.03 27.44
N ASP A 119 -6.23 16.02 28.26
CA ASP A 119 -5.93 14.62 27.94
C ASP A 119 -6.60 14.16 26.62
N TRP A 120 -7.82 14.62 26.35
CA TRP A 120 -8.54 14.32 25.11
C TRP A 120 -7.92 15.00 23.88
N LEU A 121 -7.38 16.21 24.05
CA LEU A 121 -6.69 16.92 22.97
C LEU A 121 -5.33 16.27 22.68
N ASP A 122 -4.60 15.87 23.72
CA ASP A 122 -3.33 15.15 23.60
C ASP A 122 -3.52 13.79 22.92
N GLU A 123 -4.60 13.07 23.24
CA GLU A 123 -4.98 11.82 22.58
C GLU A 123 -5.25 12.02 21.08
N LEU A 124 -5.99 13.07 20.71
CA LEU A 124 -6.26 13.42 19.32
C LEU A 124 -4.99 13.82 18.56
N GLU A 125 -4.11 14.62 19.17
CA GLU A 125 -2.84 15.01 18.58
C GLU A 125 -1.96 13.79 18.32
N ALA A 126 -1.82 12.90 19.31
CA ALA A 126 -1.06 11.66 19.19
C ALA A 126 -1.63 10.75 18.08
N ALA A 127 -2.95 10.55 18.03
CA ALA A 127 -3.58 9.74 17.00
C ALA A 127 -3.36 10.31 15.58
N ASN A 128 -3.40 11.64 15.43
CA ASN A 128 -3.10 12.28 14.14
C ASN A 128 -1.61 12.15 13.76
N ALA A 129 -0.70 12.22 14.73
CA ALA A 129 0.73 11.99 14.51
C ALA A 129 1.03 10.54 14.07
N ASP A 130 0.43 9.56 14.75
CA ASP A 130 0.53 8.14 14.41
C ASP A 130 0.06 7.87 12.97
N PHE A 131 -1.08 8.44 12.58
CA PHE A 131 -1.57 8.34 11.21
C PHE A 131 -0.59 8.94 10.20
N LYS A 132 -0.06 10.14 10.48
CA LYS A 132 0.93 10.81 9.61
C LYS A 132 2.17 9.95 9.42
N GLU A 133 2.68 9.34 10.49
CA GLU A 133 3.85 8.48 10.43
C GLU A 133 3.61 7.26 9.51
N VAL A 134 2.49 6.56 9.68
CA VAL A 134 2.14 5.42 8.82
C VAL A 134 1.90 5.86 7.38
N ALA A 135 1.22 6.99 7.17
CA ALA A 135 1.00 7.53 5.83
C ALA A 135 2.32 7.85 5.11
N MET A 136 3.28 8.45 5.82
CA MET A 136 4.62 8.74 5.30
C MET A 136 5.40 7.46 4.98
N LYS A 137 5.43 6.49 5.91
CA LYS A 137 6.08 5.18 5.69
C LYS A 137 5.49 4.43 4.49
N SER A 138 4.18 4.57 4.25
CA SER A 138 3.52 3.97 3.08
C SER A 138 3.99 4.56 1.75
N ILE A 139 4.40 5.83 1.73
CA ILE A 139 4.95 6.49 0.54
C ILE A 139 6.40 6.06 0.35
N LEU A 140 7.21 6.10 1.40
CA LEU A 140 8.62 5.72 1.34
C LEU A 140 8.82 4.26 0.93
N GLN A 141 8.02 3.32 1.45
CA GLN A 141 8.09 1.93 1.00
C GLN A 141 7.74 1.80 -0.49
N ALA A 142 6.76 2.55 -0.97
CA ALA A 142 6.40 2.52 -2.39
C ALA A 142 7.52 3.06 -3.30
N GLU A 143 8.43 3.88 -2.79
CA GLU A 143 9.61 4.38 -3.50
C GLU A 143 10.79 3.39 -3.46
N ASP A 144 10.96 2.65 -2.35
CA ASP A 144 12.07 1.69 -2.18
C ASP A 144 11.80 0.30 -2.79
N ASP A 145 10.53 -0.12 -2.89
CA ASP A 145 10.20 -1.44 -3.43
C ASP A 145 10.32 -1.47 -4.96
N PRO A 146 11.16 -2.35 -5.53
CA PRO A 146 11.35 -2.40 -6.98
C PRO A 146 10.04 -2.75 -7.65
N THR A 147 9.71 -1.98 -8.68
CA THR A 147 8.46 -2.15 -9.41
C THR A 147 8.39 -3.52 -10.10
N LEU A 148 7.18 -3.96 -10.41
CA LEU A 148 6.98 -5.17 -11.19
C LEU A 148 7.69 -5.09 -12.56
N THR A 149 7.78 -3.88 -13.14
CA THR A 149 8.50 -3.63 -14.40
C THR A 149 10.00 -3.80 -14.24
N GLU A 150 10.59 -3.26 -13.17
CA GLU A 150 12.04 -3.38 -12.90
C GLU A 150 12.45 -4.81 -12.58
N THR A 151 11.61 -5.58 -11.88
CA THR A 151 11.89 -6.98 -11.56
C THR A 151 11.65 -7.93 -12.75
N ARG A 152 10.78 -7.56 -13.70
CA ARG A 152 10.49 -8.36 -14.91
C ARG A 152 11.69 -8.49 -15.84
N VAL A 153 12.41 -7.39 -16.11
CA VAL A 153 13.51 -7.37 -17.10
C VAL A 153 14.64 -8.35 -16.74
N PRO A 154 15.17 -8.38 -15.51
CA PRO A 154 16.18 -9.35 -15.09
C PRO A 154 15.67 -10.80 -15.11
N LEU A 155 14.40 -11.03 -14.76
CA LEU A 155 13.79 -12.36 -14.81
C LEU A 155 13.70 -12.89 -16.25
N GLU A 156 13.20 -12.08 -17.18
CA GLU A 156 13.14 -12.44 -18.60
C GLU A 156 14.54 -12.76 -19.15
N SER A 157 15.52 -11.94 -18.82
CA SER A 157 16.92 -12.18 -19.22
C SER A 157 17.45 -13.50 -18.67
N ALA A 158 17.22 -13.79 -17.38
CA ALA A 158 17.68 -15.03 -16.77
C ALA A 158 16.99 -16.29 -17.34
N LEU A 159 15.69 -16.22 -17.61
CA LEU A 159 14.94 -17.31 -18.24
C LEU A 159 15.40 -17.57 -19.67
N ARG A 160 15.64 -16.51 -20.46
CA ARG A 160 16.19 -16.64 -21.81
C ARG A 160 17.56 -17.30 -21.79
N SER A 161 18.45 -16.88 -20.89
CA SER A 161 19.77 -17.51 -20.75
C SER A 161 19.66 -18.99 -20.35
N LEU A 162 18.74 -19.34 -19.45
CA LEU A 162 18.51 -20.72 -19.03
C LEU A 162 18.00 -21.60 -20.19
N LEU A 163 17.04 -21.12 -20.97
CA LEU A 163 16.54 -21.81 -22.16
C LEU A 163 17.66 -22.02 -23.19
N SER A 164 18.40 -20.96 -23.52
CA SER A 164 19.48 -21.06 -24.51
C SER A 164 20.60 -22.02 -24.10
N ILE A 165 21.02 -22.05 -22.82
CA ILE A 165 22.04 -23.00 -22.39
C ILE A 165 21.52 -24.45 -22.39
N THR A 166 20.22 -24.64 -22.13
CA THR A 166 19.58 -25.96 -22.15
C THR A 166 19.55 -26.53 -23.57
N GLU A 167 19.20 -25.70 -24.55
CA GLU A 167 19.24 -26.04 -25.98
C GLU A 167 20.67 -26.40 -26.43
N LEU A 168 21.67 -25.57 -26.09
CA LEU A 168 23.07 -25.80 -26.44
C LEU A 168 23.63 -27.10 -25.85
N LEU A 169 23.31 -27.40 -24.59
CA LEU A 169 23.74 -28.64 -23.94
C LEU A 169 23.08 -29.87 -24.59
N ASN A 170 21.80 -29.77 -24.93
CA ASN A 170 21.10 -30.85 -25.62
C ASN A 170 21.67 -31.10 -27.03
N GLU A 171 22.04 -30.05 -27.78
CA GLU A 171 22.71 -30.19 -29.09
C GLU A 171 24.07 -30.89 -28.98
N SER A 172 24.82 -30.58 -27.91
CA SER A 172 26.16 -31.13 -27.67
C SER A 172 26.14 -32.59 -27.24
N GLU A 173 25.26 -32.96 -26.31
CA GLU A 173 25.34 -34.26 -25.63
C GLU A 173 24.20 -35.22 -25.98
N GLN A 174 23.03 -34.70 -26.37
CA GLN A 174 21.84 -35.46 -26.79
C GLN A 174 21.40 -36.58 -25.84
N THR A 175 21.68 -36.41 -24.54
CA THR A 175 21.36 -37.42 -23.52
C THR A 175 19.84 -37.58 -23.34
N ALA A 176 19.42 -38.71 -22.78
CA ALA A 176 18.00 -38.96 -22.51
C ALA A 176 17.44 -37.95 -21.49
N GLU A 177 18.23 -37.62 -20.46
CA GLU A 177 17.88 -36.69 -19.39
C GLU A 177 17.65 -35.27 -19.92
N MET A 178 18.46 -34.82 -20.89
CA MET A 178 18.30 -33.50 -21.51
C MET A 178 17.04 -33.43 -22.37
N LYS A 179 16.69 -34.51 -23.06
CA LYS A 179 15.43 -34.60 -23.84
C LYS A 179 14.21 -34.56 -22.93
N GLU A 180 14.20 -35.34 -21.84
CA GLU A 180 13.13 -35.32 -20.84
C GLU A 180 12.96 -33.93 -20.19
N LEU A 181 14.07 -33.24 -19.90
CA LEU A 181 14.05 -31.87 -19.39
C LEU A 181 13.41 -30.90 -20.39
N ILE A 182 13.78 -30.98 -21.68
CA ILE A 182 13.20 -30.12 -22.73
C ILE A 182 11.72 -30.40 -22.92
N GLU A 183 11.30 -31.66 -22.91
CA GLU A 183 9.89 -32.04 -22.96
C GLU A 183 9.12 -31.43 -21.78
N SER A 184 9.64 -31.57 -20.57
CA SER A 184 9.05 -30.98 -19.35
C SER A 184 8.94 -29.45 -19.42
N LEU A 185 9.96 -28.77 -19.96
CA LEU A 185 9.93 -27.32 -20.18
C LEU A 185 8.87 -26.93 -21.21
N ASN A 186 8.77 -27.65 -22.31
CA ASN A 186 7.78 -27.39 -23.36
C ASN A 186 6.34 -27.62 -22.87
N GLU A 187 6.12 -28.64 -22.04
CA GLU A 187 4.83 -28.89 -21.38
C GLU A 187 4.42 -27.73 -20.45
N ALA A 188 5.38 -27.09 -19.78
CA ALA A 188 5.11 -25.92 -18.94
C ALA A 188 4.88 -24.63 -19.75
N ILE A 189 5.63 -24.43 -20.84
CA ILE A 189 5.58 -23.21 -21.67
C ILE A 189 4.32 -23.18 -22.54
N THR A 190 3.89 -24.32 -23.08
CA THR A 190 2.79 -24.39 -24.05
C THR A 190 1.47 -23.83 -23.52
N PRO A 191 0.99 -24.22 -22.32
CA PRO A 191 -0.22 -23.65 -21.73
C PRO A 191 -0.09 -22.14 -21.47
N ALA A 192 1.05 -21.69 -20.95
CA ALA A 192 1.29 -20.28 -20.66
C ALA A 192 1.22 -19.42 -21.94
N MET A 193 1.81 -19.88 -23.03
CA MET A 193 1.74 -19.22 -24.34
C MET A 193 0.32 -19.23 -24.93
N ALA A 194 -0.45 -20.30 -24.74
CA ALA A 194 -1.84 -20.35 -25.16
C ALA A 194 -2.69 -19.30 -24.43
N THR A 195 -2.53 -19.17 -23.11
CA THR A 195 -3.19 -18.12 -22.31
C THR A 195 -2.79 -16.72 -22.75
N ALA A 196 -1.49 -16.47 -22.98
CA ALA A 196 -0.99 -15.18 -23.42
C ALA A 196 -1.55 -14.77 -24.80
N ARG A 197 -1.58 -15.70 -25.76
CA ARG A 197 -2.19 -15.47 -27.09
C ARG A 197 -3.69 -15.19 -27.00
N ALA A 198 -4.41 -15.97 -26.20
CA ALA A 198 -5.85 -15.76 -26.00
C ALA A 198 -6.16 -14.38 -25.39
N ALA A 199 -5.32 -13.89 -24.47
CA ALA A 199 -5.44 -12.54 -23.92
C ALA A 199 -5.17 -11.46 -24.98
N GLN A 200 -4.13 -11.63 -25.81
CA GLN A 200 -3.78 -10.69 -26.87
C GLN A 200 -4.89 -10.57 -27.93
N THR A 201 -5.49 -11.68 -28.35
CA THR A 201 -6.63 -11.68 -29.30
C THR A 201 -7.85 -10.94 -28.74
N ARG A 202 -8.16 -11.09 -27.44
CA ARG A 202 -9.26 -10.34 -26.79
C ARG A 202 -9.00 -8.84 -26.80
N GLN A 203 -7.75 -8.44 -26.54
CA GLN A 203 -7.35 -7.03 -26.49
C GLN A 203 -7.41 -6.38 -27.89
N GLN A 204 -6.98 -7.09 -28.95
CA GLN A 204 -7.10 -6.63 -30.33
C GLN A 204 -8.55 -6.49 -30.81
N ASN A 205 -9.43 -7.42 -30.41
CA ASN A 205 -10.85 -7.36 -30.78
C ASN A 205 -11.57 -6.20 -30.07
N GLN A 206 -11.22 -5.90 -28.82
CA GLN A 206 -11.74 -4.73 -28.09
C GLN A 206 -11.27 -3.42 -28.70
N ALA A 207 -10.00 -3.32 -29.10
CA ALA A 207 -9.47 -2.13 -29.78
C ALA A 207 -10.12 -1.91 -31.17
N SER A 208 -10.36 -2.98 -31.92
CA SER A 208 -11.01 -2.92 -33.24
C SER A 208 -12.47 -2.48 -33.15
N ASN A 209 -13.23 -2.94 -32.14
CA ASN A 209 -14.61 -2.52 -31.93
C ASN A 209 -14.75 -1.05 -31.47
N ASN A 210 -13.73 -0.48 -30.84
CA ASN A 210 -13.75 0.93 -30.42
C ASN A 210 -13.38 1.92 -31.54
N ILE A 211 -12.74 1.44 -32.63
CA ILE A 211 -12.33 2.28 -33.76
C ILE A 211 -13.41 2.31 -34.85
N ASN A 212 -14.35 1.36 -34.84
CA ASN A 212 -15.48 1.33 -35.76
C ASN A 212 -16.79 1.25 -34.96
N PRO A 213 -17.25 2.35 -34.34
CA PRO A 213 -18.55 2.39 -33.70
C PRO A 213 -19.60 2.29 -34.81
N ASN A 214 -20.31 1.17 -34.81
CA ASN A 214 -21.51 0.98 -35.63
C ASN A 214 -22.58 2.00 -35.23
#